data_AF-A0A7V0QJC7-F1
#
_entry.id   AF-A0A7V0QJC7-F1
#
_cell.length_a   1.000
_cell.length_b   1.000
_cell.length_c   1.000
_cell.angle_alpha   90.00
_cell.angle_beta   90.00
_cell.angle_gamma   90.00
#
_symmetry.space_group_name_H-M   'P 1'
#
loop_
_entity.id
_entity.type
_entity.pdbx_description
1 polymer ?
#
loop_
_entity_poly.entity_id
_entity_poly.type
_entity_poly.pdbx_seq_one_letter_code
_entity_poly.pdbx_strand_id
1 'polypeptide(L)'
;MGLANSLFIGVSGLNSFGNALGVVSDNVANANTTGFKASSVTFGDMVAYAIGNNAASAKAQQGQGSMIRDVSQVFSQGSLIPTESNTDLAIAGAGFFVVDSPNDSRYFTRDGRFHFDADGNLVDSDGNFVQGTCYNS
;
A
#
# COMPACT_ATOMS: atom_id res chain seq x y z
N MET A 1 -17.87 -36.38 4.61
CA MET A 1 -17.40 -34.99 4.82
C MET A 1 -16.01 -34.83 4.20
N GLY A 2 -15.89 -34.76 2.87
CA GLY A 2 -14.57 -34.75 2.20
C GLY A 2 -14.52 -33.84 0.98
N LEU A 3 -15.50 -33.95 0.08
CA LEU A 3 -15.54 -33.20 -1.18
C LEU A 3 -15.93 -31.72 -1.00
N ALA A 4 -16.88 -31.43 -0.11
CA ALA A 4 -17.30 -30.05 0.16
C ALA A 4 -16.17 -29.23 0.81
N ASN A 5 -15.37 -29.85 1.68
CA ASN A 5 -14.24 -29.19 2.32
C ASN A 5 -13.09 -28.94 1.33
N SER A 6 -12.78 -29.91 0.47
CA SER A 6 -11.76 -29.72 -0.58
C SER A 6 -12.16 -28.67 -1.60
N LEU A 7 -13.46 -28.59 -1.96
CA LEU A 7 -13.97 -27.54 -2.83
C LEU A 7 -13.86 -26.17 -2.16
N PHE A 8 -14.21 -26.07 -0.88
CA PHE A 8 -14.08 -24.84 -0.10
C PHE A 8 -12.64 -24.35 -0.02
N ILE A 9 -11.68 -25.25 0.25
CA ILE A 9 -10.24 -24.95 0.24
C ILE A 9 -9.78 -24.44 -1.14
N GLY A 10 -10.24 -25.08 -2.22
CA GLY A 10 -9.92 -24.64 -3.58
C GLY A 10 -10.48 -23.26 -3.91
N VAL A 11 -11.73 -22.98 -3.50
CA VAL A 11 -12.39 -21.69 -3.72
C VAL A 11 -11.74 -20.59 -2.88
N SER A 12 -11.37 -20.85 -1.63
CA SER A 12 -10.70 -19.87 -0.78
C SER A 12 -9.31 -19.51 -1.31
N GLY A 13 -8.58 -20.50 -1.84
CA GLY A 13 -7.33 -20.30 -2.55
C GLY A 13 -7.50 -19.42 -3.79
N LEU A 14 -8.47 -19.76 -4.65
CA LEU A 14 -8.73 -18.98 -5.87
C LEU A 14 -9.13 -17.53 -5.56
N ASN A 15 -9.96 -17.31 -4.55
CA ASN A 15 -10.35 -15.96 -4.12
C ASN A 15 -9.15 -15.16 -3.60
N SER A 16 -8.32 -15.79 -2.75
CA SER A 16 -7.11 -15.16 -2.22
C SER A 16 -6.11 -14.82 -3.33
N PHE A 17 -5.91 -15.71 -4.29
CA PHE A 17 -5.07 -15.44 -5.46
C PHE A 17 -5.66 -14.34 -6.35
N GLY A 18 -6.98 -14.30 -6.55
CA GLY A 18 -7.63 -13.24 -7.31
C GLY A 18 -7.41 -11.86 -6.69
N ASN A 19 -7.57 -11.74 -5.39
CA ASN A 19 -7.28 -10.50 -4.67
C ASN A 19 -5.78 -10.13 -4.73
N ALA A 20 -4.89 -11.11 -4.59
CA ALA A 20 -3.45 -10.87 -4.70
C ALA A 20 -3.04 -10.42 -6.11
N LEU A 21 -3.66 -10.98 -7.16
CA LEU A 21 -3.49 -10.52 -8.53
C LEU A 21 -3.96 -9.07 -8.69
N GLY A 22 -5.08 -8.67 -8.06
CA GLY A 22 -5.52 -7.28 -8.04
C GLY A 22 -4.46 -6.33 -7.49
N VAL A 23 -3.85 -6.68 -6.36
CA VAL A 23 -2.77 -5.87 -5.76
C VAL A 23 -1.54 -5.78 -6.68
N VAL A 24 -1.16 -6.89 -7.33
CA VAL A 24 -0.07 -6.87 -8.31
C VAL A 24 -0.43 -6.02 -9.53
N SER A 25 -1.67 -6.12 -10.01
CA SER A 25 -2.17 -5.29 -11.11
C SER A 25 -2.12 -3.81 -10.77
N ASP A 26 -2.52 -3.41 -9.56
CA ASP A 26 -2.43 -2.02 -9.10
C ASP A 26 -0.98 -1.54 -9.03
N ASN A 27 -0.05 -2.38 -8.58
CA ASN A 27 1.38 -2.06 -8.58
C ASN A 27 1.91 -1.84 -10.00
N VAL A 28 1.52 -2.68 -10.96
CA VAL A 28 1.95 -2.56 -12.36
C VAL A 28 1.34 -1.32 -13.01
N ALA A 29 0.05 -1.05 -12.76
CA ALA A 29 -0.63 0.13 -13.28
C ALA A 29 0.02 1.43 -12.77
N ASN A 30 0.47 1.44 -11.52
CA ASN A 30 1.12 2.60 -10.90
C ASN A 30 2.65 2.54 -10.91
N ALA A 31 3.26 1.65 -11.70
CA ALA A 31 4.72 1.49 -11.74
C ALA A 31 5.45 2.76 -12.21
N ASN A 32 4.78 3.62 -12.99
CA ASN A 32 5.30 4.89 -13.47
C ASN A 32 4.77 6.11 -12.70
N THR A 33 3.94 5.91 -11.67
CA THR A 33 3.39 7.00 -10.86
C THR A 33 4.45 7.50 -9.88
N THR A 34 4.82 8.78 -9.96
CA THR A 34 5.81 9.38 -9.06
C THR A 34 5.34 9.29 -7.61
N GLY A 35 6.24 8.87 -6.72
CA GLY A 35 5.95 8.76 -5.29
C GLY A 35 5.13 7.52 -4.89
N PHE A 36 4.71 6.67 -5.84
CA PHE A 36 3.96 5.44 -5.54
C PHE A 36 4.78 4.47 -4.69
N LYS A 37 4.10 3.81 -3.74
CA LYS A 37 4.67 2.73 -2.92
C LYS A 37 3.96 1.43 -3.28
N ALA A 38 4.76 0.42 -3.61
CA ALA A 38 4.23 -0.88 -4.00
C ALA A 38 3.61 -1.58 -2.80
N SER A 39 2.51 -2.28 -3.02
CA SER A 39 1.81 -3.07 -2.01
C SER A 39 2.25 -4.53 -2.09
N SER A 40 2.53 -5.16 -0.95
CA SER A 40 2.90 -6.57 -0.86
C SER A 40 1.81 -7.35 -0.12
N VAL A 41 1.44 -8.51 -0.66
CA VAL A 41 0.40 -9.38 -0.11
C VAL A 41 1.04 -10.51 0.67
N THR A 42 0.62 -10.69 1.92
CA THR A 42 1.03 -11.83 2.75
C THR A 42 -0.14 -12.79 2.90
N PHE A 43 0.07 -14.05 2.52
CA PHE A 43 -0.91 -15.11 2.71
C PHE A 43 -0.82 -15.71 4.11
N GLY A 44 -1.96 -16.12 4.66
CA GLY A 44 -2.09 -16.88 5.89
C GLY A 44 -2.84 -18.19 5.66
N ASP A 45 -2.46 -19.22 6.41
CA ASP A 45 -3.23 -20.47 6.48
C ASP A 45 -4.42 -20.28 7.43
N MET A 46 -5.56 -20.86 7.06
CA MET A 46 -6.75 -20.90 7.90
C MET A 46 -6.70 -22.19 8.73
N VAL A 47 -6.24 -22.08 9.98
CA VAL A 47 -6.16 -23.23 10.89
C VAL A 47 -7.54 -23.56 11.45
N ALA A 48 -7.98 -24.82 11.29
CA ALA A 48 -9.16 -25.32 11.99
C ALA A 48 -8.85 -25.49 13.49
N TYR A 49 -9.40 -24.62 14.34
CA TYR A 49 -9.35 -24.84 15.79
C TYR A 49 -10.38 -25.92 16.15
N ALA A 50 -9.92 -27.11 16.53
CA ALA A 50 -10.77 -28.11 17.16
C ALA A 50 -11.07 -27.62 18.58
N ILE A 51 -12.25 -27.03 18.80
CA ILE A 51 -12.79 -26.83 20.16
C ILE A 51 -13.19 -28.21 20.67
N GLY A 52 -12.23 -28.97 21.19
CA GLY A 52 -12.43 -30.34 21.62
C GLY A 52 -11.25 -30.84 22.45
N ASN A 53 -11.52 -31.11 23.72
CA ASN A 53 -10.58 -31.35 24.82
C ASN A 53 -9.81 -32.70 24.70
N ASN A 54 -9.04 -32.92 23.62
CA ASN A 54 -8.23 -34.13 23.46
C ASN A 54 -6.91 -33.83 22.72
N ALA A 55 -5.85 -33.61 23.50
CA ALA A 55 -4.48 -33.36 23.03
C ALA A 55 -3.87 -34.51 22.20
N ALA A 56 -4.51 -35.68 22.15
CA ALA A 56 -4.07 -36.83 21.35
C ALA A 56 -4.51 -36.79 19.87
N SER A 57 -5.52 -35.99 19.52
CA SER A 57 -6.03 -35.86 18.14
C SER A 57 -5.50 -34.63 17.38
N ALA A 58 -4.59 -33.87 18.00
CA ALA A 58 -3.99 -32.67 17.44
C ALA A 58 -3.06 -32.92 16.22
N LYS A 59 -2.80 -34.19 15.86
CA LYS A 59 -1.89 -34.55 14.75
C LYS A 59 -2.53 -34.52 13.36
N ALA A 60 -3.83 -34.30 13.26
CA ALA A 60 -4.57 -34.26 12.00
C ALA A 60 -5.40 -32.97 11.87
N GLN A 61 -4.83 -31.82 12.24
CA GLN A 61 -5.40 -30.53 11.83
C GLN A 61 -5.23 -30.38 10.32
N GLN A 62 -6.30 -30.69 9.59
CA GLN A 62 -6.38 -30.42 8.16
C GLN A 62 -6.56 -28.91 7.99
N GLY A 63 -5.62 -28.26 7.30
CA GLY A 63 -5.73 -26.83 6.96
C GLY A 63 -7.01 -26.56 6.17
N GLN A 64 -7.70 -25.47 6.51
CA GLN A 64 -9.01 -25.11 5.94
C GLN A 64 -8.90 -24.16 4.73
N GLY A 65 -7.70 -23.98 4.20
CA GLY A 65 -7.41 -23.21 3.00
C GLY A 65 -6.57 -21.97 3.28
N SER A 66 -6.33 -21.15 2.25
CA SER A 66 -5.58 -19.91 2.39
C SER A 66 -6.48 -18.68 2.41
N MET A 67 -6.01 -17.63 3.09
CA MET A 67 -6.58 -16.29 3.08
C MET A 67 -5.48 -15.24 2.93
N ILE A 68 -5.82 -14.04 2.48
CA ILE A 68 -4.92 -12.89 2.60
C ILE A 68 -4.89 -12.46 4.06
N ARG A 69 -3.70 -12.47 4.66
CA ARG A 69 -3.49 -12.05 6.05
C ARG A 69 -3.28 -10.54 6.15
N ASP A 70 -2.54 -9.98 5.21
CA ASP A 70 -2.18 -8.57 5.22
C ASP A 70 -1.81 -8.07 3.82
N VAL A 71 -2.05 -6.78 3.58
CA VAL A 71 -1.57 -6.04 2.40
C VAL A 71 -0.82 -4.83 2.92
N SER A 72 0.51 -4.89 2.88
CA SER A 72 1.38 -3.85 3.45
C SER A 72 2.08 -3.05 2.38
N GLN A 73 2.27 -1.75 2.65
CA GLN A 73 3.01 -0.84 1.78
C GLN A 73 4.52 -1.05 1.93
N VAL A 74 5.23 -1.13 0.81
CA VAL A 74 6.69 -1.28 0.76
C VAL A 74 7.31 0.11 0.60
N PHE A 75 7.87 0.64 1.69
CA PHE A 75 8.49 1.97 1.73
C PHE A 75 9.97 2.00 1.28
N SER A 76 10.36 1.12 0.38
CA SER A 76 11.72 1.16 -0.19
C SER A 76 11.94 2.44 -1.01
N GLN A 77 13.19 2.90 -1.05
CA GLN A 77 13.59 4.03 -1.88
C GLN A 77 13.70 3.58 -3.35
N GLY A 78 12.96 4.27 -4.23
CA GLY A 78 13.07 4.07 -5.67
C GLY A 78 14.23 4.86 -6.28
N SER A 79 14.48 4.64 -7.56
CA SER A 79 15.43 5.45 -8.33
C SER A 79 14.96 6.91 -8.40
N LEU A 80 15.87 7.84 -8.20
CA LEU A 80 15.62 9.28 -8.39
C LEU A 80 16.06 9.66 -9.81
N ILE A 81 15.14 10.24 -10.57
CA ILE A 81 15.41 10.73 -11.92
C ILE A 81 15.45 12.26 -11.86
N PRO A 82 16.57 12.90 -12.26
CA PRO A 82 16.63 14.35 -12.32
C PRO A 82 15.67 14.88 -13.39
N THR A 83 14.96 15.96 -13.08
CA THR A 83 14.10 16.67 -14.03
C THR A 83 14.67 18.07 -14.31
N GLU A 84 14.13 18.74 -15.32
CA GLU A 84 14.53 20.12 -15.68
C GLU A 84 13.75 21.19 -14.89
N SER A 85 12.77 20.79 -14.08
CA SER A 85 11.94 21.70 -13.30
C SER A 85 12.62 22.05 -11.97
N ASN A 86 12.77 23.35 -11.71
CA ASN A 86 13.38 23.83 -10.47
C ASN A 86 12.49 23.62 -9.24
N THR A 87 11.19 23.36 -9.44
CA THR A 87 10.21 23.13 -8.36
C THR A 87 9.96 21.65 -8.09
N ASP A 88 10.55 20.76 -8.90
CA ASP A 88 10.49 19.33 -8.65
C ASP A 88 11.47 18.94 -7.56
N LEU A 89 10.94 18.39 -6.47
CA LEU A 89 11.72 17.97 -5.32
C LEU A 89 11.56 16.47 -5.08
N ALA A 90 12.62 15.84 -4.58
CA ALA A 90 12.55 14.45 -4.15
C ALA A 90 13.23 14.27 -2.79
N ILE A 91 12.61 13.48 -1.92
CA ILE A 91 13.17 13.14 -0.61
C ILE A 91 14.05 11.89 -0.78
N ALA A 92 15.35 12.02 -0.53
CA ALA A 92 16.25 10.90 -0.37
C ALA A 92 16.19 10.36 1.07
N GLY A 93 15.71 9.13 1.25
CA GLY A 93 15.60 8.50 2.57
C GLY A 93 14.17 8.54 3.13
N ALA A 94 14.03 8.49 4.45
CA ALA A 94 12.74 8.50 5.14
C ALA A 94 12.17 9.93 5.27
N GLY A 95 10.84 10.07 5.27
CA GLY A 95 10.15 11.37 5.31
C GLY A 95 8.94 11.42 4.37
N PHE A 96 8.17 12.51 4.40
CA PHE A 96 7.10 12.82 3.46
C PHE A 96 7.01 14.33 3.33
N PHE A 97 6.55 14.82 2.18
CA PHE A 97 6.11 16.21 2.05
C PHE A 97 4.75 16.35 2.73
N VAL A 98 4.53 17.50 3.36
CA VAL A 98 3.26 17.85 3.99
C VAL A 98 2.54 18.82 3.06
N VAL A 99 1.30 18.51 2.71
CA VAL A 99 0.44 19.37 1.90
C VAL A 99 -0.89 19.56 2.60
N ASP A 100 -1.42 20.78 2.62
CA ASP A 100 -2.73 21.06 3.19
C ASP A 100 -3.70 21.38 2.04
N SER A 101 -4.84 20.69 2.03
CA SER A 101 -5.91 20.93 1.06
C SER A 101 -6.55 22.31 1.26
N PRO A 102 -7.20 22.89 0.24
CA PRO A 102 -7.98 24.12 0.41
C PRO A 102 -9.03 24.07 1.53
N ASN A 103 -9.44 22.88 1.96
CA ASN A 103 -10.34 22.65 3.09
C ASN A 103 -9.61 22.45 4.44
N ASP A 104 -8.35 22.89 4.56
CA ASP A 104 -7.53 22.84 5.78
C ASP A 104 -7.28 21.42 6.31
N SER A 105 -7.27 20.43 5.40
CA SER A 105 -6.97 19.03 5.72
C SER A 105 -5.55 18.68 5.34
N ARG A 106 -4.79 18.13 6.30
CA ARG A 106 -3.38 17.78 6.12
C ARG A 106 -3.19 16.40 5.50
N TYR A 107 -2.39 16.35 4.45
CA TYR A 107 -1.99 15.15 3.73
C TYR A 107 -0.47 15.00 3.67
N PHE A 108 -0.03 13.77 3.42
CA PHE A 108 1.37 13.41 3.28
C PHE A 108 1.60 12.79 1.92
N THR A 109 2.57 13.32 1.17
CA THR A 109 2.87 12.83 -0.19
C THR A 109 4.38 12.61 -0.37
N ARG A 110 4.71 11.69 -1.29
CA ARG A 110 6.06 11.52 -1.82
C ARG A 110 6.20 12.06 -3.23
N ASP A 111 5.09 12.48 -3.84
CA ASP A 111 5.13 13.24 -5.08
C ASP A 111 5.65 14.65 -4.75
N GLY A 112 6.72 15.05 -5.45
CA GLY A 112 7.30 16.38 -5.29
C GLY A 112 7.25 17.20 -6.56
N ARG A 113 6.33 16.86 -7.47
CA ARG A 113 5.98 17.69 -8.62
C ARG A 113 5.14 18.87 -8.15
N PHE A 114 5.82 19.94 -7.75
CA PHE A 114 5.19 21.16 -7.30
C PHE A 114 5.28 22.24 -8.38
N HIS A 115 4.32 23.16 -8.36
CA HIS A 115 4.30 24.32 -9.25
C HIS A 115 3.71 25.52 -8.53
N PHE A 116 3.95 26.71 -9.06
CA PHE A 116 3.35 27.93 -8.52
C PHE A 116 1.97 28.14 -9.13
N ASP A 117 0.99 28.45 -8.28
CA ASP A 117 -0.33 28.91 -8.71
C ASP A 117 -0.29 30.40 -9.14
N ALA A 118 -1.43 30.95 -9.54
CA ALA A 118 -1.54 32.36 -9.95
C ALA A 118 -1.31 33.35 -8.78
N ASP A 119 -1.46 32.89 -7.55
CA ASP A 119 -1.31 33.68 -6.32
C ASP A 119 0.13 33.58 -5.75
N GLY A 120 1.00 32.79 -6.38
CA GLY A 120 2.39 32.59 -5.99
C GLY A 120 2.60 31.55 -4.89
N ASN A 121 1.59 30.75 -4.56
CA ASN A 121 1.71 29.65 -3.62
C ASN A 121 2.29 28.41 -4.31
N LEU A 122 3.11 27.65 -3.60
CA LEU A 122 3.61 26.37 -4.08
C LEU A 122 2.55 25.29 -3.85
N VAL A 123 2.04 24.72 -4.93
CA VAL A 123 0.96 23.71 -4.92
C VAL A 123 1.39 22.40 -5.59
N ASP A 124 0.78 21.30 -5.17
CA ASP A 124 0.90 20.02 -5.87
C ASP A 124 -0.02 19.93 -7.10
N SER A 125 0.03 18.82 -7.83
CA SER A 125 -0.81 18.60 -9.02
C SER A 125 -2.31 18.55 -8.72
N ASP A 126 -2.71 18.35 -7.46
CA ASP A 126 -4.09 18.29 -6.99
C ASP A 126 -4.57 19.64 -6.42
N GLY A 127 -3.71 20.66 -6.40
CA GLY A 127 -4.01 21.99 -5.87
C GLY A 127 -3.89 22.11 -4.35
N ASN A 128 -3.22 21.17 -3.68
CA ASN A 128 -2.93 21.28 -2.25
C ASN A 128 -1.70 22.15 -2.03
N PHE A 129 -1.73 22.96 -0.97
CA PHE A 129 -0.65 23.88 -0.61
C PHE A 129 0.48 23.17 0.12
N VAL A 130 1.69 23.28 -0.41
CA VAL A 130 2.89 22.70 0.21
C VAL A 130 3.22 23.45 1.49
N GLN A 131 3.31 22.71 2.60
CA GLN A 131 3.60 23.27 3.91
C GLN A 131 5.10 23.34 4.15
N GLY A 132 5.52 24.41 4.82
CA GLY A 132 6.89 24.63 5.25
C GLY A 132 6.94 25.67 6.37
N THR A 133 8.10 25.77 7.02
CA THR A 133 8.33 26.85 7.98
C THR A 133 8.84 28.06 7.21
N CYS A 134 8.17 29.21 7.33
CA CYS A 134 8.74 30.46 6.86
C CYS A 134 10.04 30.74 7.65
N TYR A 135 11.13 31.00 6.93
CA TYR A 135 12.35 31.47 7.56
C TYR A 135 12.12 32.92 8.02
N ASN A 136 11.87 33.11 9.30
CA ASN A 136 11.86 34.44 9.89
C ASN A 136 13.32 34.84 10.16
N SER A 137 13.82 35.79 9.39
CA SER A 137 15.15 36.39 9.55
C SER A 137 15.27 37.19 10.83
#